data_AF-A0A3M7SVC4-F1
#
_entry.id   AF-A0A3M7SVC4-F1
#
_cell.length_a   1.000
_cell.length_b   1.000
_cell.length_c   1.000
_cell.angle_alpha   90.00
_cell.angle_beta   90.00
_cell.angle_gamma   90.00
#
_symmetry.space_group_name_H-M   'P 1'
#
loop_
_entity.id
_entity.type
_entity.pdbx_description
1 polymer ?
#
loop_
_entity_poly.entity_id
_entity_poly.type
_entity_poly.pdbx_seq_one_letter_code
_entity_poly.pdbx_strand_id
1 'polypeptide(L)'
;MVQNTIDKKANKIQACELMEISESNIFDIIEIEDIECIRKKLLVSPESINCINEYDFTPLDLALMLNNKEIIVLLLKNGAIENPTMPDWNDRYERVCVRLGELDVSLRQFLKNFDVSALNHDKIEEYDSMLKNLDSKMRLARRMKTFFETTPYPGEARQSNGAQVHHSNL
;
A
#
# COMPACT_ATOMS: atom_id res chain seq x y z
N MET A 1 41.61 21.21 2.47
CA MET A 1 41.50 19.78 2.83
C MET A 1 40.18 19.43 3.51
N VAL A 2 39.55 20.33 4.27
CA VAL A 2 38.27 20.05 4.98
C VAL A 2 37.07 19.86 4.03
N GLN A 3 36.95 20.68 2.97
CA GLN A 3 35.83 20.61 2.02
C GLN A 3 35.71 19.25 1.29
N ASN A 4 36.83 18.74 0.77
CA ASN A 4 36.89 17.46 0.04
C ASN A 4 36.52 16.24 0.91
N THR A 5 36.71 16.34 2.23
CA THR A 5 36.32 15.29 3.20
C THR A 5 34.82 15.35 3.54
N ILE A 6 34.25 16.56 3.58
CA ILE A 6 32.80 16.76 3.76
C ILE A 6 32.03 16.26 2.54
N ASP A 7 32.49 16.59 1.33
CA ASP A 7 31.87 16.18 0.07
C ASP A 7 31.88 14.64 -0.10
N LYS A 8 32.98 13.97 0.30
CA LYS A 8 33.06 12.49 0.31
C LYS A 8 32.13 11.85 1.33
N LYS A 9 31.94 12.45 2.50
CA LYS A 9 31.04 11.94 3.54
C LYS A 9 29.57 12.14 3.15
N ALA A 10 29.23 13.29 2.56
CA ALA A 10 27.90 13.56 2.01
C ALA A 10 27.56 12.58 0.86
N ASN A 11 28.48 12.35 -0.07
CA ASN A 11 28.28 11.36 -1.14
C ASN A 11 28.11 9.93 -0.61
N LYS A 12 28.83 9.55 0.46
CA LYS A 12 28.68 8.23 1.08
C LYS A 12 27.33 8.08 1.80
N ILE A 13 26.86 9.10 2.52
CA ILE A 13 25.55 9.11 3.18
C ILE A 13 24.43 9.02 2.12
N GLN A 14 24.53 9.82 1.05
CA GLN A 14 23.55 9.81 -0.04
C GLN A 14 23.52 8.46 -0.78
N ALA A 15 24.67 7.79 -0.94
CA ALA A 15 24.73 6.45 -1.51
C ALA A 15 24.14 5.37 -0.58
N CYS A 16 24.33 5.48 0.74
CA CYS A 16 23.69 4.58 1.72
C CYS A 16 22.17 4.77 1.74
N GLU A 17 21.66 6.01 1.72
CA GLU A 17 20.22 6.29 1.61
C GLU A 17 19.62 5.71 0.34
N LEU A 18 20.34 5.79 -0.80
CA LEU A 18 19.88 5.20 -2.06
C LEU A 18 19.92 3.66 -2.04
N MET A 19 20.87 3.04 -1.33
CA MET A 19 20.87 1.59 -1.11
C MET A 19 19.68 1.14 -0.26
N GLU A 20 19.38 1.84 0.84
CA GLU A 20 18.23 1.53 1.69
C GLU A 20 16.90 1.66 0.93
N ILE A 21 16.76 2.70 0.08
CA ILE A 21 15.59 2.86 -0.79
C ILE A 21 15.53 1.78 -1.88
N SER A 22 16.69 1.38 -2.42
CA SER A 22 16.78 0.31 -3.40
C SER A 22 16.26 -1.02 -2.83
N GLU A 23 16.62 -1.34 -1.60
CA GLU A 23 16.19 -2.58 -0.92
C GLU A 23 14.74 -2.52 -0.43
N SER A 24 14.26 -1.33 -0.08
CA SER A 24 12.89 -1.11 0.40
C SER A 24 11.85 -1.40 -0.69
N ASN A 25 10.73 -2.01 -0.30
CA ASN A 25 9.63 -2.25 -1.22
C ASN A 25 8.88 -0.93 -1.54
N ILE A 26 8.49 -0.71 -2.80
CA ILE A 26 7.74 0.50 -3.20
C ILE A 26 6.43 0.66 -2.42
N PHE A 27 5.78 -0.45 -2.02
CA PHE A 27 4.53 -0.41 -1.25
C PHE A 27 4.73 0.18 0.15
N ASP A 28 5.79 -0.22 0.85
CA ASP A 28 6.10 0.30 2.19
C ASP A 28 6.40 1.82 2.12
N ILE A 29 7.13 2.24 1.08
CA ILE A 29 7.44 3.65 0.85
C ILE A 29 6.17 4.46 0.56
N ILE A 30 5.24 3.92 -0.23
CA ILE A 30 3.95 4.58 -0.52
C ILE A 30 3.07 4.67 0.73
N GLU A 31 3.07 3.65 1.59
CA GLU A 31 2.31 3.67 2.85
C GLU A 31 2.81 4.74 3.84
N ILE A 32 4.10 5.03 3.82
CA ILE A 32 4.71 6.14 4.59
C ILE A 32 4.27 7.52 4.03
N GLU A 33 3.77 7.56 2.79
CA GLU A 33 3.34 8.76 2.07
C GLU A 33 4.46 9.81 1.85
N ASP A 34 5.72 9.37 1.85
CA ASP A 34 6.89 10.22 1.57
C ASP A 34 7.17 10.28 0.06
N ILE A 35 6.76 11.40 -0.55
CA ILE A 35 6.85 11.63 -1.99
C ILE A 35 8.29 11.64 -2.50
N GLU A 36 9.25 12.16 -1.72
CA GLU A 36 10.64 12.20 -2.15
C GLU A 36 11.26 10.81 -2.15
N CYS A 37 10.92 9.97 -1.16
CA CYS A 37 11.31 8.57 -1.17
C CYS A 37 10.69 7.81 -2.35
N ILE A 38 9.42 8.06 -2.70
CA ILE A 38 8.76 7.46 -3.88
C ILE A 38 9.48 7.88 -5.17
N ARG A 39 9.81 9.17 -5.32
CA ARG A 39 10.58 9.67 -6.48
C ARG A 39 11.92 8.98 -6.62
N LYS A 40 12.68 8.88 -5.52
CA LYS A 40 13.98 8.19 -5.49
C LYS A 40 13.81 6.71 -5.86
N LYS A 41 12.79 6.02 -5.31
CA LYS A 41 12.50 4.62 -5.63
C LYS A 41 12.22 4.41 -7.12
N LEU A 42 11.39 5.27 -7.72
CA LEU A 42 11.06 5.18 -9.15
C LEU A 42 12.24 5.52 -10.07
N LEU A 43 13.22 6.31 -9.59
CA LEU A 43 14.45 6.56 -10.33
C LEU A 43 15.37 5.34 -10.36
N VAL A 44 15.49 4.64 -9.23
CA VAL A 44 16.38 3.47 -9.09
C VAL A 44 15.75 2.18 -9.63
N SER A 45 14.43 2.05 -9.50
CA SER A 45 13.66 0.86 -9.88
C SER A 45 12.38 1.23 -10.65
N PRO A 46 12.48 1.84 -11.84
CA PRO A 46 11.30 2.27 -12.62
C PRO A 46 10.35 1.13 -12.97
N GLU A 47 10.85 -0.11 -13.09
CA GLU A 47 10.07 -1.32 -13.33
C GLU A 47 9.06 -1.63 -12.20
N SER A 48 9.25 -1.06 -11.01
CA SER A 48 8.33 -1.23 -9.88
C SER A 48 7.01 -0.48 -10.04
N ILE A 49 6.88 0.41 -11.03
CA ILE A 49 5.70 1.30 -11.19
C ILE A 49 4.36 0.56 -11.31
N ASN A 50 4.38 -0.65 -11.86
CA ASN A 50 3.19 -1.50 -12.06
C ASN A 50 3.37 -2.90 -11.44
N CYS A 51 4.31 -3.07 -10.50
CA CYS A 51 4.43 -4.35 -9.79
C CYS A 51 3.18 -4.60 -8.96
N ILE A 52 2.92 -5.86 -8.63
CA ILE A 52 1.84 -6.24 -7.72
C ILE A 52 2.43 -6.74 -6.40
N ASN A 53 1.79 -6.42 -5.28
CA ASN A 53 2.14 -7.01 -3.99
C ASN A 53 1.46 -8.37 -3.80
N GLU A 54 1.65 -8.96 -2.62
CA GLU A 54 1.01 -10.23 -2.23
C GLU A 54 -0.53 -10.16 -2.13
N TYR A 55 -1.12 -8.97 -2.33
CA TYR A 55 -2.57 -8.71 -2.34
C TYR A 55 -3.09 -8.38 -3.75
N ASP A 56 -2.28 -8.63 -4.78
CA ASP A 56 -2.55 -8.26 -6.17
C ASP A 56 -2.71 -6.76 -6.42
N PHE A 57 -2.38 -5.89 -5.45
CA PHE A 57 -2.48 -4.44 -5.62
C PHE A 57 -1.24 -3.86 -6.28
N THR A 58 -1.48 -2.90 -7.16
CA THR A 58 -0.45 -2.05 -7.76
C THR A 58 -0.10 -0.86 -6.86
N PRO A 59 1.06 -0.21 -7.05
CA PRO A 59 1.36 1.08 -6.44
C PRO A 59 0.23 2.11 -6.59
N LEU A 60 -0.41 2.12 -7.76
CA LEU A 60 -1.53 3.03 -8.05
C LEU A 60 -2.76 2.71 -7.20
N ASP A 61 -3.10 1.42 -7.02
CA ASP A 61 -4.21 1.03 -6.14
C ASP A 61 -3.97 1.51 -4.70
N LEU A 62 -2.75 1.34 -4.17
CA LEU A 62 -2.40 1.86 -2.83
C LEU A 62 -2.59 3.38 -2.75
N ALA A 63 -2.08 4.11 -3.74
CA ALA A 63 -2.18 5.58 -3.75
C ALA A 63 -3.64 6.07 -3.82
N LEU A 64 -4.49 5.37 -4.60
CA LEU A 64 -5.93 5.62 -4.67
C LEU A 64 -6.61 5.38 -3.31
N MET A 65 -6.33 4.26 -2.66
CA MET A 65 -6.92 3.90 -1.36
C MET A 65 -6.44 4.80 -0.22
N LEU A 66 -5.20 5.30 -0.28
CA LEU A 66 -4.68 6.31 0.65
C LEU A 66 -5.31 7.69 0.39
N ASN A 67 -6.04 7.86 -0.72
CA ASN A 67 -6.61 9.13 -1.18
C ASN A 67 -5.56 10.24 -1.30
N ASN A 68 -4.32 9.87 -1.65
CA ASN A 68 -3.21 10.81 -1.77
C ASN A 68 -3.04 11.22 -3.24
N LYS A 69 -3.71 12.32 -3.60
CA LYS A 69 -3.73 12.87 -4.98
C LYS A 69 -2.34 13.13 -5.53
N GLU A 70 -1.40 13.55 -4.69
CA GLU A 70 -0.06 13.89 -5.15
C GLU A 70 0.72 12.64 -5.56
N ILE A 71 0.64 11.57 -4.77
CA ILE A 71 1.22 10.27 -5.11
C ILE A 71 0.54 9.69 -6.36
N ILE A 72 -0.79 9.77 -6.46
CA ILE A 72 -1.53 9.32 -7.65
C ILE A 72 -1.00 10.02 -8.91
N VAL A 73 -0.90 11.35 -8.88
CA VAL A 73 -0.38 12.14 -10.01
C VAL A 73 1.08 11.79 -10.31
N LEU A 74 1.91 11.57 -9.28
CA LEU A 74 3.30 11.15 -9.46
C LEU A 74 3.39 9.80 -10.19
N LEU A 75 2.64 8.80 -9.75
CA LEU A 75 2.66 7.47 -10.34
C LEU A 75 2.15 7.49 -11.78
N LEU A 76 1.02 8.18 -12.05
CA LEU A 76 0.47 8.33 -13.39
C LEU A 76 1.45 9.03 -14.35
N LYS A 77 2.15 10.07 -13.89
CA LYS A 77 3.19 10.75 -14.69
C LYS A 77 4.37 9.84 -15.02
N ASN A 78 4.63 8.81 -14.23
CA ASN A 78 5.68 7.82 -14.46
C ASN A 78 5.17 6.57 -15.19
N GLY A 79 3.95 6.58 -15.73
CA GLY A 79 3.41 5.49 -16.54
C GLY A 79 2.72 4.37 -15.76
N ALA A 80 2.26 4.67 -14.53
CA ALA A 80 1.37 3.75 -13.84
C ALA A 80 0.06 3.56 -14.62
N ILE A 81 -0.40 2.32 -14.71
CA ILE A 81 -1.65 1.95 -15.38
C ILE A 81 -2.65 1.38 -14.37
N GLU A 82 -3.92 1.32 -14.76
CA GLU A 82 -4.93 0.64 -13.95
C GLU A 82 -4.59 -0.84 -13.79
N ASN A 83 -4.92 -1.39 -12.62
CA ASN A 83 -4.65 -2.77 -12.29
C ASN A 83 -5.36 -3.73 -13.26
N PRO A 84 -4.62 -4.56 -14.03
CA PRO A 84 -5.23 -5.42 -15.03
C PRO A 84 -6.02 -6.60 -14.43
N THR A 85 -5.76 -6.98 -13.17
CA THR A 85 -6.44 -8.11 -12.52
C THR A 85 -7.63 -7.69 -11.66
N MET A 86 -7.78 -6.39 -11.39
CA MET A 86 -8.86 -5.84 -10.56
C MET A 86 -9.35 -4.48 -11.12
N PRO A 87 -10.02 -4.48 -12.29
CA PRO A 87 -10.49 -3.25 -12.90
C PRO A 87 -11.66 -2.63 -12.11
N ASP A 88 -12.54 -3.42 -11.51
CA ASP A 88 -13.71 -2.92 -10.76
C ASP A 88 -13.37 -2.59 -9.30
N TRP A 89 -14.08 -1.60 -8.75
CA TRP A 89 -14.09 -1.24 -7.33
C TRP A 89 -14.55 -2.39 -6.43
N ASN A 90 -15.55 -3.18 -6.87
CA ASN A 90 -16.06 -4.30 -6.08
C ASN A 90 -15.02 -5.41 -5.93
N ASP A 91 -14.30 -5.74 -7.02
CA ASP A 91 -13.22 -6.74 -6.99
C ASP A 91 -12.12 -6.33 -6.00
N ARG A 92 -11.73 -5.04 -6.04
CA ARG A 92 -10.75 -4.48 -5.10
C ARG A 92 -11.23 -4.57 -3.65
N TYR A 93 -12.50 -4.22 -3.38
CA TYR A 93 -13.07 -4.29 -2.03
C TYR A 93 -13.15 -5.73 -1.50
N GLU A 94 -13.64 -6.66 -2.31
CA GLU A 94 -13.73 -8.07 -1.94
C GLU A 94 -12.35 -8.64 -1.60
N ARG A 95 -11.33 -8.31 -2.41
CA ARG A 95 -9.94 -8.72 -2.16
C ARG A 95 -9.45 -8.22 -0.79
N VAL A 96 -9.70 -6.97 -0.44
CA VAL A 96 -9.33 -6.42 0.89
C VAL A 96 -10.04 -7.18 2.02
N CYS A 97 -11.34 -7.45 1.88
CA CYS A 97 -12.13 -8.17 2.90
C CYS A 97 -11.65 -9.60 3.11
N VAL A 98 -11.44 -10.36 2.02
CA VAL A 98 -10.89 -11.72 2.09
C VAL A 98 -9.55 -11.69 2.82
N ARG A 99 -8.68 -10.75 2.45
CA ARG A 99 -7.35 -10.69 3.05
C ARG A 99 -7.36 -10.34 4.53
N LEU A 100 -8.22 -9.41 4.94
CA LEU A 100 -8.42 -9.12 6.36
C LEU A 100 -8.86 -10.36 7.14
N GLY A 101 -9.73 -11.19 6.56
CA GLY A 101 -10.12 -12.47 7.13
C GLY A 101 -8.94 -13.42 7.31
N GLU A 102 -8.08 -13.56 6.29
CA GLU A 102 -6.88 -14.41 6.35
C GLU A 102 -5.88 -13.93 7.41
N LEU A 103 -5.66 -12.62 7.51
CA LEU A 103 -4.80 -12.03 8.54
C LEU A 103 -5.36 -12.25 9.94
N ASP A 104 -6.67 -12.13 10.13
CA ASP A 104 -7.34 -12.42 11.41
C ASP A 104 -7.19 -13.89 11.80
N VAL A 105 -7.35 -14.81 10.85
CA VAL A 105 -7.12 -16.26 11.08
C VAL A 105 -5.67 -16.51 11.46
N SER A 106 -4.71 -15.91 10.76
CA SER A 106 -3.28 -16.04 11.05
C SER A 106 -2.95 -15.55 12.47
N LEU A 107 -3.46 -14.37 12.84
CA LEU A 107 -3.29 -13.82 14.18
C LEU A 107 -3.90 -14.74 15.25
N ARG A 108 -5.11 -15.26 15.06
CA ARG A 108 -5.72 -16.19 16.01
C ARG A 108 -4.92 -17.47 16.16
N GLN A 109 -4.42 -18.03 15.06
CA GLN A 109 -3.62 -19.25 15.08
C GLN A 109 -2.28 -19.01 15.80
N PHE A 110 -1.67 -17.85 15.59
CA PHE A 110 -0.49 -17.42 16.34
C PHE A 110 -0.78 -17.35 17.84
N LEU A 111 -1.82 -16.62 18.25
CA LEU A 111 -2.18 -16.45 19.66
C LEU A 111 -2.52 -17.79 20.34
N LYS A 112 -3.13 -18.74 19.60
CA LYS A 112 -3.44 -20.09 20.11
C LYS A 112 -2.17 -20.91 20.37
N ASN A 113 -1.15 -20.73 19.55
CA ASN A 113 0.11 -21.46 19.65
C ASN A 113 1.17 -20.71 20.47
N PHE A 114 0.88 -19.49 20.93
CA PHE A 114 1.83 -18.65 21.64
C PHE A 114 2.06 -19.18 23.05
N ASP A 115 3.24 -19.76 23.27
CA ASP A 115 3.68 -20.25 24.57
C ASP A 115 4.76 -19.34 25.14
N VAL A 116 4.36 -18.50 26.09
CA VAL A 116 5.26 -17.57 26.81
C VAL A 116 6.35 -18.31 27.59
N SER A 117 6.10 -19.56 28.01
CA SER A 117 7.04 -20.33 28.82
C SER A 117 8.21 -20.91 28.01
N ALA A 118 8.04 -21.00 26.68
CA ALA A 118 9.04 -21.52 25.75
C ALA A 118 9.89 -20.41 25.09
N LEU A 119 9.80 -19.17 25.58
CA LEU A 119 10.51 -18.01 25.04
C LEU A 119 11.99 -18.01 25.47
N ASN A 120 12.85 -17.81 24.49
CA ASN A 120 14.26 -17.42 24.65
C ASN A 120 14.51 -16.15 23.82
N HIS A 121 15.70 -15.57 23.91
CA HIS A 121 16.04 -14.33 23.21
C HIS A 121 15.71 -14.40 21.70
N ASP A 122 16.17 -15.45 21.02
CA ASP A 122 16.00 -15.61 19.57
C ASP A 122 14.52 -15.71 19.17
N LYS A 123 13.71 -16.48 19.92
CA LYS A 123 12.27 -16.59 19.66
C LYS A 123 11.52 -15.30 19.94
N ILE A 124 11.95 -14.52 20.93
CA ILE A 124 11.34 -13.22 21.22
C ILE A 124 11.54 -12.29 20.04
N GLU A 125 12.75 -12.22 19.48
CA GLU A 125 13.04 -11.40 18.30
C GLU A 125 12.25 -11.87 17.07
N GLU A 126 12.19 -13.19 16.83
CA GLU A 126 11.41 -13.78 15.75
C GLU A 126 9.92 -13.40 15.85
N TYR A 127 9.31 -13.57 17.03
CA TYR A 127 7.91 -13.23 17.25
C TYR A 127 7.63 -11.74 17.19
N ASP A 128 8.53 -10.89 17.69
CA ASP A 128 8.39 -9.45 17.59
C ASP A 128 8.41 -8.99 16.12
N SER A 129 9.32 -9.54 15.31
CA SER A 129 9.37 -9.29 13.87
C SER A 129 8.09 -9.74 13.17
N MET A 130 7.61 -10.94 13.48
CA MET A 130 6.37 -11.47 12.88
C MET A 130 5.13 -10.66 13.29
N LEU A 131 5.04 -10.25 14.55
CA LEU A 131 3.95 -9.41 15.05
C LEU A 131 3.97 -8.02 14.42
N LYS A 132 5.14 -7.40 14.28
CA LYS A 132 5.29 -6.12 13.55
C LYS A 132 4.82 -6.25 12.11
N ASN A 133 5.20 -7.34 11.43
CA ASN A 133 4.74 -7.59 10.06
C ASN A 133 3.23 -7.76 9.98
N LEU A 134 2.64 -8.59 10.85
CA LEU A 134 1.19 -8.81 10.91
C LEU A 134 0.44 -7.51 11.22
N ASP A 135 0.91 -6.72 12.20
CA ASP A 135 0.28 -5.47 12.58
C ASP A 135 0.27 -4.46 11.42
N SER A 136 1.41 -4.26 10.74
CA SER A 136 1.49 -3.39 9.57
C SER A 136 0.51 -3.84 8.48
N LYS A 137 0.48 -5.14 8.16
CA LYS A 137 -0.44 -5.70 7.16
C LYS A 137 -1.91 -5.51 7.54
N MET A 138 -2.26 -5.76 8.80
CA MET A 138 -3.63 -5.56 9.29
C MET A 138 -4.03 -4.09 9.29
N ARG A 139 -3.10 -3.19 9.65
CA ARG A 139 -3.34 -1.74 9.65
C ARG A 139 -3.64 -1.23 8.25
N LEU A 140 -2.81 -1.60 7.27
CA LEU A 140 -3.01 -1.23 5.87
C LEU A 140 -4.35 -1.75 5.37
N ALA A 141 -4.62 -3.04 5.53
CA ALA A 141 -5.84 -3.66 5.04
C ALA A 141 -7.11 -3.08 5.71
N ARG A 142 -7.05 -2.72 7.00
CA ARG A 142 -8.14 -2.02 7.69
C ARG A 142 -8.36 -0.61 7.12
N ARG A 143 -7.29 0.15 6.88
CA ARG A 143 -7.37 1.48 6.28
C ARG A 143 -8.00 1.40 4.88
N MET A 144 -7.58 0.43 4.07
CA MET A 144 -8.16 0.16 2.76
C MET A 144 -9.64 -0.20 2.85
N LYS A 145 -10.03 -1.10 3.77
CA LYS A 145 -11.46 -1.46 3.96
C LYS A 145 -12.30 -0.24 4.32
N THR A 146 -11.82 0.60 5.24
CA THR A 146 -12.48 1.87 5.59
C THR A 146 -12.63 2.79 4.39
N PHE A 147 -11.62 2.91 3.52
CA PHE A 147 -11.71 3.71 2.31
C PHE A 147 -12.87 3.25 1.41
N PHE A 148 -12.98 1.96 1.15
CA PHE A 148 -14.07 1.40 0.34
C PHE A 148 -15.46 1.55 0.99
N GLU A 149 -15.54 1.43 2.31
CA GLU A 149 -16.81 1.57 3.05
C GLU A 149 -17.31 3.01 3.14
N THR A 150 -16.39 3.98 3.12
CA THR A 150 -16.71 5.40 3.30
C THR A 150 -16.75 6.19 1.99
N THR A 151 -16.16 5.66 0.92
CA THR A 151 -16.15 6.29 -0.39
C THR A 151 -17.25 5.67 -1.25
N PRO A 152 -18.18 6.47 -1.80
CA PRO A 152 -19.25 5.95 -2.64
C PRO A 152 -18.69 5.30 -3.90
N TYR A 153 -19.31 4.17 -4.31
CA TYR A 153 -18.95 3.46 -5.54
C TYR A 153 -18.99 4.44 -6.72
N PRO A 154 -17.89 4.60 -7.51
CA PRO A 154 -17.83 5.59 -8.58
C PRO A 154 -18.94 5.46 -9.64
N GLY A 155 -19.57 4.30 -9.78
CA GLY A 155 -20.68 4.06 -10.71
C GLY A 155 -22.08 4.42 -10.20
N GLU A 156 -22.28 4.71 -8.91
CA GLU A 156 -23.61 5.07 -8.38
C GLU A 156 -24.05 6.48 -8.80
N ALA A 157 -23.11 7.39 -9.03
CA ALA A 157 -23.39 8.77 -9.40
C ALA A 157 -23.99 8.95 -10.82
N ARG A 158 -24.10 7.89 -11.63
CA ARG A 158 -24.65 7.96 -13.00
C ARG A 158 -26.13 7.55 -13.11
N GLN A 159 -26.75 7.00 -12.06
CA GLN A 159 -28.14 6.52 -12.14
C GLN A 159 -29.19 7.47 -11.54
N SER A 160 -28.81 8.59 -10.93
CA SER A 160 -29.76 9.48 -10.24
C SER A 160 -30.29 10.66 -11.07
N ASN A 161 -29.96 10.79 -12.36
CA ASN A 161 -30.41 11.92 -13.20
C ASN A 161 -30.99 11.48 -14.57
N GLY A 162 -31.87 10.47 -14.57
CA GLY A 162 -32.57 9.98 -15.76
C GLY A 162 -34.07 9.92 -15.58
N ALA A 163 -34.76 11.02 -15.87
CA ALA A 163 -36.12 11.05 -16.42
C ALA A 163 -37.27 10.40 -15.62
N GLN A 164 -37.82 11.12 -14.63
CA GLN A 164 -39.28 11.23 -14.50
C GLN A 164 -39.74 12.39 -15.39
N VAL A 165 -39.83 12.13 -16.70
CA VAL A 165 -40.58 13.01 -17.61
C VAL A 165 -42.00 12.50 -17.63
N HIS A 166 -42.90 13.36 -17.17
CA HIS A 166 -44.35 13.24 -17.30
C HIS A 166 -44.78 12.62 -18.63
N HIS A 167 -45.58 11.57 -18.57
CA HIS A 167 -46.61 11.35 -19.58
C HIS A 167 -47.94 11.09 -18.90
N SER A 168 -48.77 12.13 -18.93
CA SER A 168 -50.22 12.10 -18.81
C SER A 168 -50.85 11.37 -20.01
N ASN A 169 -52.09 10.91 -19.80
CA ASN A 169 -53.08 10.35 -20.72
C ASN A 169 -52.95 8.82 -20.92
N LEU A 170 -53.97 8.00 -20.65
CA LEU A 170 -55.43 8.16 -20.76
C LEU A 170 -56.20 7.73 -19.50
#